data_AF-A0A1T3F4K5-F1
#
_entry.id   AF-A0A1T3F4K5-F1
#
_cell.length_a   1.000
_cell.length_b   1.000
_cell.length_c   1.000
_cell.angle_alpha   90.00
_cell.angle_beta   90.00
_cell.angle_gamma   90.00
#
_symmetry.space_group_name_H-M   'P 1'
#
loop_
_entity.id
_entity.type
_entity.pdbx_description
1 polymer ?
#
loop_
_entity_poly.entity_id
_entity_poly.type
_entity_poly.pdbx_seq_one_letter_code
_entity_poly.pdbx_strand_id
1 'polypeptide(L)'
;MTIASEEPAIESPLNTKADEYLKTDKFEVMSVETRVNNLKNIKVLLKTNQKSEKHIETIVKEIRAFYAPYKANINVFDTIEGMEKADIYPLKGSDRSVVAKHFIAMSSFDAPEVVWMYPIK
;
A
#
# COMPACT_ATOMS: atom_id res chain seq x y z
N MET A 1 16.28 -14.10 -27.43
CA MET A 1 15.78 -12.98 -26.60
C MET A 1 14.42 -13.44 -26.07
N THR A 2 14.39 -13.95 -24.84
CA THR A 2 13.18 -14.56 -24.27
C THR A 2 12.39 -13.46 -23.59
N ILE A 3 11.25 -13.09 -24.19
CA ILE A 3 10.24 -12.24 -23.59
C ILE A 3 9.66 -13.00 -22.40
N ALA A 4 9.93 -12.51 -21.19
CA ALA A 4 9.24 -12.98 -20.00
C ALA A 4 7.77 -12.58 -20.13
N SER A 5 6.90 -13.57 -20.28
CA SER A 5 5.45 -13.39 -20.20
C SER A 5 5.12 -12.95 -18.78
N GLU A 6 4.65 -11.71 -18.61
CA GLU A 6 4.07 -11.24 -17.36
C GLU A 6 2.81 -12.07 -17.07
N GLU A 7 2.91 -12.97 -16.09
CA GLU A 7 1.75 -13.67 -15.56
C GLU A 7 0.80 -12.64 -14.90
N PRO A 8 -0.51 -12.72 -15.15
CA PRO A 8 -1.47 -11.76 -14.62
C PRO A 8 -1.51 -11.83 -13.09
N ALA A 9 -1.54 -10.67 -12.45
CA ALA A 9 -1.75 -10.58 -11.02
C ALA A 9 -3.09 -11.22 -10.63
N ILE A 10 -3.07 -12.15 -9.68
CA ILE A 10 -4.28 -12.74 -9.12
C ILE A 10 -4.72 -11.83 -7.98
N GLU A 11 -5.69 -10.96 -8.25
CA GLU A 11 -6.42 -10.27 -7.19
C GLU A 11 -7.28 -11.31 -6.45
N SER A 12 -6.89 -11.65 -5.22
CA SER A 12 -7.77 -12.41 -4.34
C SER A 12 -8.74 -11.44 -3.66
N PRO A 13 -10.07 -11.58 -3.81
CA PRO A 13 -11.01 -10.79 -3.03
C PRO A 13 -10.78 -11.06 -1.53
N LEU A 14 -10.67 -9.99 -0.74
CA LEU A 14 -10.63 -10.02 0.73
C LEU A 14 -11.92 -10.71 1.24
N ASN A 15 -11.81 -11.84 1.96
CA ASN A 15 -12.98 -12.56 2.48
C ASN A 15 -12.69 -13.48 3.69
N THR A 16 -12.16 -12.95 4.80
CA THR A 16 -12.09 -13.65 6.09
C THR A 16 -12.31 -12.73 7.29
N LYS A 17 -12.66 -13.29 8.47
CA LYS A 17 -12.75 -12.57 9.77
C LYS A 17 -11.48 -11.79 10.17
N ALA A 18 -10.33 -12.12 9.57
CA ALA A 18 -9.09 -11.39 9.79
C ALA A 18 -9.10 -10.00 9.12
N ASP A 19 -9.99 -9.78 8.15
CA ASP A 19 -10.12 -8.54 7.38
C ASP A 19 -10.80 -7.42 8.19
N GLU A 20 -11.58 -7.76 9.23
CA GLU A 20 -12.17 -6.77 10.16
C GLU A 20 -11.09 -6.04 10.97
N TYR A 21 -9.99 -6.70 11.34
CA TYR A 21 -8.88 -6.09 12.09
C TYR A 21 -8.14 -5.03 11.27
N LEU A 22 -8.26 -5.08 9.94
CA LEU A 22 -7.59 -4.18 9.02
C LEU A 22 -8.51 -3.07 8.52
N LYS A 23 -9.69 -2.92 9.13
CA LYS A 23 -10.64 -1.84 8.91
C LYS A 23 -10.96 -1.14 10.22
N THR A 24 -10.20 -0.09 10.50
CA THR A 24 -10.34 0.73 11.71
C THR A 24 -10.97 2.09 11.37
N ASP A 25 -11.12 2.93 12.40
CA ASP A 25 -11.39 4.36 12.28
C ASP A 25 -10.20 5.15 11.72
N LYS A 26 -8.98 4.60 11.83
CA LYS A 26 -7.73 5.24 11.37
C LYS A 26 -7.36 4.88 9.95
N PHE A 27 -7.56 3.62 9.54
CA PHE A 27 -7.16 3.12 8.23
C PHE A 27 -8.00 1.93 7.77
N GLU A 28 -7.94 1.62 6.48
CA GLU A 28 -8.50 0.41 5.87
C GLU A 28 -7.50 -0.18 4.88
N VAL A 29 -7.22 -1.48 5.00
CA VAL A 29 -6.50 -2.22 3.95
C VAL A 29 -7.47 -2.49 2.81
N MET A 30 -7.24 -1.82 1.69
CA MET A 30 -8.14 -1.82 0.54
C MET A 30 -7.85 -3.00 -0.40
N SER A 31 -6.59 -3.38 -0.54
CA SER A 31 -6.21 -4.52 -1.38
C SER A 31 -4.90 -5.17 -0.93
N VAL A 32 -4.80 -6.46 -1.23
CA VAL A 32 -3.60 -7.27 -1.03
C VAL A 32 -3.36 -8.04 -2.31
N GLU A 33 -2.43 -7.56 -3.11
CA GLU A 33 -2.00 -8.23 -4.33
C GLU A 33 -0.82 -9.15 -4.01
N THR A 34 -0.85 -10.40 -4.46
CA THR A 34 0.29 -11.32 -4.32
C THR A 34 1.03 -11.42 -5.65
N ARG A 35 2.31 -11.04 -5.65
CA ARG A 35 3.23 -11.11 -6.78
C ARG A 35 4.11 -12.35 -6.69
N VAL A 36 4.96 -12.53 -7.70
CA VAL A 36 6.00 -13.58 -7.75
C VAL A 36 6.79 -13.65 -6.43
N ASN A 37 7.19 -14.86 -6.04
CA ASN A 37 7.85 -15.15 -4.77
C ASN A 37 7.03 -14.84 -3.50
N ASN A 38 5.70 -14.89 -3.60
CA ASN A 38 4.77 -14.63 -2.48
C ASN A 38 4.93 -13.22 -1.85
N LEU A 39 5.43 -12.25 -2.62
CA LEU A 39 5.50 -10.86 -2.20
C LEU A 39 4.11 -10.24 -2.19
N LYS A 40 3.69 -9.69 -1.06
CA LYS A 40 2.39 -9.01 -0.92
C LYS A 40 2.55 -7.51 -1.14
N ASN A 41 1.83 -6.93 -2.09
CA ASN A 41 1.66 -5.49 -2.21
C ASN A 41 0.34 -5.11 -1.53
N ILE A 42 0.44 -4.40 -0.41
CA ILE A 42 -0.69 -3.99 0.42
C ILE A 42 -0.97 -2.52 0.13
N LYS A 43 -2.21 -2.20 -0.24
CA LYS A 43 -2.69 -0.82 -0.37
C LYS A 43 -3.57 -0.46 0.81
N VAL A 44 -3.27 0.68 1.43
CA VAL A 44 -3.89 1.15 2.66
C VAL A 44 -4.49 2.52 2.39
N LEU A 45 -5.77 2.70 2.75
CA LEU A 45 -6.44 3.98 2.76
C LEU A 45 -6.47 4.54 4.17
N LEU A 46 -5.95 5.75 4.37
CA LEU A 46 -6.11 6.48 5.62
C LEU A 46 -7.52 7.04 5.73
N LYS A 47 -8.09 6.90 6.93
CA LYS A 47 -9.37 7.51 7.33
C LYS A 47 -9.19 8.66 8.31
N THR A 48 -8.00 8.76 8.88
CA THR A 48 -7.58 9.86 9.76
C THR A 48 -7.04 11.06 8.99
N ASN A 49 -7.30 12.27 9.51
CA ASN A 49 -6.67 13.50 9.03
C ASN A 49 -5.27 13.73 9.63
N GLN A 50 -4.87 12.95 10.65
CA GLN A 50 -3.57 13.08 11.29
C GLN A 50 -2.50 12.36 10.46
N LYS A 51 -1.71 13.13 9.70
CA LYS A 51 -0.67 12.61 8.78
C LYS A 51 0.75 12.92 9.23
N SER A 52 0.98 13.08 10.54
CA SER A 52 2.34 13.23 11.07
C SER A 52 3.11 11.92 10.91
N GLU A 53 4.40 12.01 10.67
CA GLU A 53 5.31 10.86 10.50
C GLU A 53 5.12 9.81 11.60
N LYS A 54 5.19 10.23 12.88
CA LYS A 54 4.96 9.34 14.03
C LYS A 54 3.60 8.62 13.98
N HIS A 55 2.55 9.28 13.50
CA HIS A 55 1.22 8.67 13.42
C HIS A 55 1.18 7.62 12.30
N ILE A 56 1.73 7.96 11.13
CA ILE A 56 1.80 7.04 9.99
C ILE A 56 2.70 5.85 10.32
N GLU A 57 3.84 6.05 10.96
CA GLU A 57 4.69 4.97 11.45
C GLU A 57 3.95 4.01 12.38
N THR A 58 3.09 4.53 13.27
CA THR A 58 2.31 3.69 14.19
C THR A 58 1.35 2.81 13.41
N ILE A 59 0.61 3.38 12.45
CA ILE A 59 -0.29 2.63 11.56
C ILE A 59 0.47 1.57 10.76
N VAL A 60 1.60 1.94 10.16
CA VAL A 60 2.42 1.01 9.36
C VAL A 60 2.95 -0.13 10.23
N LYS A 61 3.38 0.15 11.47
CA LYS A 61 3.81 -0.88 12.43
C LYS A 61 2.69 -1.85 12.81
N GLU A 62 1.47 -1.37 13.02
CA GLU A 62 0.29 -2.22 13.27
C GLU A 62 0.05 -3.18 12.09
N ILE A 63 0.08 -2.67 10.85
CA ILE A 63 -0.10 -3.47 9.64
C ILE A 63 1.05 -4.47 9.47
N ARG A 64 2.29 -4.03 9.70
CA ARG A 64 3.49 -4.90 9.66
C ARG A 64 3.37 -6.06 10.64
N ALA A 65 2.90 -5.83 11.85
CA ALA A 65 2.73 -6.87 12.85
C ALA A 65 1.73 -7.95 12.38
N PHE A 66 0.62 -7.53 11.76
CA PHE A 66 -0.37 -8.44 11.20
C PHE A 66 0.22 -9.27 10.03
N TYR A 67 1.00 -8.65 9.15
CA TYR A 67 1.62 -9.31 8.00
C TYR A 67 3.05 -9.82 8.26
N ALA A 68 3.49 -9.92 9.52
CA ALA A 68 4.87 -10.29 9.88
C ALA A 68 5.37 -11.61 9.24
N PRO A 69 4.53 -12.64 9.00
CA PRO A 69 4.97 -13.87 8.32
C PRO A 69 5.27 -13.70 6.81
N TYR A 70 4.94 -12.56 6.21
CA TYR A 70 4.99 -12.35 4.76
C TYR A 70 6.02 -11.29 4.37
N LYS A 71 6.65 -11.49 3.21
CA LYS A 71 7.31 -10.38 2.50
C LYS A 71 6.21 -9.44 2.02
N ALA A 72 6.23 -8.19 2.45
CA ALA A 72 5.18 -7.24 2.10
C ALA A 72 5.72 -5.84 1.81
N ASN A 73 5.17 -5.19 0.78
CA ASN A 73 5.22 -3.75 0.59
C ASN A 73 3.91 -3.16 1.10
N ILE A 74 3.99 -2.04 1.81
CA ILE A 74 2.84 -1.30 2.32
C ILE A 74 2.87 0.06 1.66
N ASN A 75 1.81 0.36 0.90
CA ASN A 75 1.62 1.64 0.23
C ASN A 75 0.41 2.34 0.84
N VAL A 76 0.63 3.54 1.38
CA VAL A 76 -0.38 4.29 2.12
C VAL A 76 -0.86 5.47 1.29
N PHE A 77 -2.18 5.57 1.12
CA PHE A 77 -2.86 6.64 0.40
C PHE A 77 -3.88 7.32 1.30
N ASP A 78 -4.20 8.59 1.03
CA ASP A 78 -5.25 9.32 1.73
C ASP A 78 -6.55 9.48 0.92
N THR A 79 -6.55 9.02 -0.34
CA THR A 79 -7.73 9.00 -1.20
C THR A 79 -7.78 7.72 -2.03
N ILE A 80 -9.01 7.29 -2.34
CA ILE A 80 -9.25 6.17 -3.26
C ILE A 80 -8.72 6.50 -4.66
N GLU A 81 -8.94 7.74 -5.12
CA GLU A 81 -8.46 8.19 -6.44
C GLU A 81 -6.93 8.07 -6.55
N GLY A 82 -6.18 8.54 -5.55
CA GLY A 82 -4.72 8.40 -5.54
C GLY A 82 -4.25 6.95 -5.61
N MET A 83 -4.97 6.05 -4.92
CA MET A 83 -4.70 4.62 -4.92
C MET A 83 -4.98 3.97 -6.27
N GLU A 84 -6.16 4.21 -6.87
CA GLU A 84 -6.55 3.66 -8.16
C GLU A 84 -5.64 4.15 -9.30
N LYS A 85 -5.25 5.43 -9.26
CA LYS A 85 -4.33 6.01 -10.24
C LYS A 85 -2.91 5.44 -10.13
N ALA A 86 -2.49 4.98 -8.96
CA ALA A 86 -1.15 4.41 -8.75
C ALA A 86 -0.92 3.11 -9.54
N ASP A 87 -1.98 2.43 -9.98
CA ASP A 87 -1.90 1.22 -10.79
C ASP A 87 -1.71 1.49 -12.29
N ILE A 88 -1.87 2.74 -12.72
CA ILE A 88 -1.76 3.10 -14.14
C ILE A 88 -0.28 3.20 -14.52
N TYR A 89 0.14 2.34 -15.45
CA TYR A 89 1.48 2.39 -16.02
C TYR A 89 1.46 2.47 -17.56
N PRO A 90 2.19 3.43 -18.17
CA PRO A 90 2.97 4.49 -17.55
C PRO A 90 2.10 5.61 -16.97
N LEU A 91 2.44 6.08 -15.77
CA LEU A 91 1.76 7.20 -15.12
C LEU A 91 2.09 8.53 -15.84
N LYS A 92 1.08 9.22 -16.37
CA LYS A 92 1.25 10.41 -17.22
C LYS A 92 0.33 11.56 -16.82
N GLY A 93 0.74 12.78 -17.16
CA GLY A 93 -0.09 13.98 -17.05
C GLY A 93 -0.64 14.21 -15.63
N SER A 94 -1.95 14.48 -15.55
CA SER A 94 -2.67 14.74 -14.30
C SER A 94 -2.62 13.58 -13.31
N ASP A 95 -2.58 12.33 -13.78
CA ASP A 95 -2.60 11.16 -12.90
C ASP A 95 -1.34 11.11 -12.04
N ARG A 96 -0.19 11.54 -12.59
CA ARG A 96 1.06 11.65 -11.82
C ARG A 96 0.94 12.65 -10.67
N SER A 97 0.29 13.79 -10.92
CA SER A 97 0.09 14.82 -9.90
C SER A 97 -0.86 14.35 -8.79
N VAL A 98 -1.90 13.60 -9.16
CA VAL A 98 -2.85 13.00 -8.20
C VAL A 98 -2.12 12.01 -7.30
N VAL A 99 -1.39 11.04 -7.88
CA VAL A 99 -0.63 10.06 -7.09
C VAL A 99 0.41 10.74 -6.21
N ALA A 100 1.19 11.70 -6.73
CA ALA A 100 2.21 12.40 -5.95
C ALA A 100 1.65 13.17 -4.75
N LYS A 101 0.42 13.69 -4.87
CA LYS A 101 -0.27 14.41 -3.79
C LYS A 101 -0.86 13.48 -2.73
N HIS A 102 -1.31 12.30 -3.17
CA HIS A 102 -2.14 11.41 -2.36
C HIS A 102 -1.41 10.15 -1.87
N PHE A 103 -0.20 9.89 -2.36
CA PHE A 103 0.68 8.87 -1.83
C PHE A 103 1.41 9.41 -0.60
N ILE A 104 1.12 8.84 0.57
CA ILE A 104 1.50 9.37 1.89
C ILE A 104 2.74 8.70 2.45
N ALA A 105 2.84 7.38 2.29
CA ALA A 105 3.99 6.65 2.79
C ALA A 105 4.18 5.31 2.09
N MET A 106 5.43 4.83 2.16
CA MET A 106 5.80 3.49 1.76
C MET A 106 6.60 2.82 2.87
N SER A 107 6.40 1.52 3.05
CA SER A 107 7.37 0.65 3.73
C SER A 107 7.55 -0.59 2.86
N SER A 108 8.80 -0.98 2.62
CA SER A 108 9.14 -2.07 1.71
C SER A 108 9.53 -3.33 2.46
N PHE A 109 9.47 -4.48 1.80
CA PHE A 109 9.82 -5.76 2.44
C PHE A 109 11.31 -5.89 2.77
N ASP A 110 12.18 -5.13 2.10
CA ASP A 110 13.63 -5.13 2.26
C ASP A 110 14.13 -4.17 3.36
N ALA A 111 13.31 -3.17 3.74
CA ALA A 111 13.55 -2.32 4.92
C ALA A 111 12.25 -2.14 5.72
N PRO A 112 11.73 -3.20 6.37
CA PRO A 112 10.42 -3.20 7.02
C PRO A 112 10.32 -2.25 8.22
N GLU A 113 11.44 -1.85 8.80
CA GLU A 113 11.56 -0.87 9.89
C GLU A 113 11.51 0.58 9.42
N VAL A 114 11.71 0.82 8.11
CA VAL A 114 11.72 2.16 7.52
C VAL A 114 10.34 2.49 6.95
N VAL A 115 9.89 3.72 7.23
CA VAL A 115 8.69 4.31 6.66
C VAL A 115 9.08 5.58 5.92
N TRP A 116 9.07 5.51 4.59
CA TRP A 116 9.32 6.70 3.77
C TRP A 116 8.05 7.52 3.65
N MET A 117 8.12 8.78 4.06
CA MET A 117 7.01 9.73 4.00
C MET A 117 7.00 10.47 2.66
N TYR A 118 5.80 10.70 2.11
CA TYR A 118 5.56 11.40 0.85
C TYR A 118 4.45 12.46 0.98
N PRO A 119 4.51 13.56 0.20
CA PRO A 119 5.73 14.01 -0.48
C PRO A 119 6.84 14.30 0.54
N ILE A 120 8.09 14.04 0.17
CA ILE A 120 9.25 14.41 0.99
C ILE A 120 9.18 15.94 1.13
N LYS A 121 8.98 16.43 2.36
CA LYS A 121 8.92 17.87 2.66
C LYS A 121 10.31 18.42 2.91
#